data_AF-A0A497JKM9-F1
#
_entry.id   AF-A0A497JKM9-F1
#
_cell.length_a   1.000
_cell.length_b   1.000
_cell.length_c   1.000
_cell.angle_alpha   90.00
_cell.angle_beta   90.00
_cell.angle_gamma   90.00
#
_symmetry.space_group_name_H-M   'P 1'
#
loop_
_entity.id
_entity.type
_entity.pdbx_description
1 polymer ?
#
loop_
_entity_poly.entity_id
_entity_poly.type
_entity_poly.pdbx_seq_one_letter_code
_entity_poly.pdbx_strand_id
1 'polypeptide(L)'
;MVLDLEEVRRSFSDVLARLDGYIRELQAERERLVREFQDRLDLVKVSRFDFEALKEFFDEPYVVIPKRKDEYYVIAPRWLNFAIGWLERQTKGYNIFVVNRYVVWLYEPPEKIKQLLKFPEALPLKVFDGMLLTGKEYQAKAWEKYRQFLAARVGEDRIRIKRGYEFKLIAKLIEDGILPFVPRPVEDEDLRPWIGLNLRSYQEEAWKRFLETGAIGVFWSFGAGKSLFGLYALARIKGKKLVVVPNLTLKEQWLQRINQYIPQWKDEVEVVTYLAYDKVKDREYMLTIFDEVHHLPADTFIRLSTIKTKYRIGLSGSPFREDGRENYIFALTGFPVGLSWEDLIRLQVVKVPTFKVYIVKDNVAKLRKLEELLRLPVKTIIFCDSLEFGQRIAKKFEIPFVYGETKERLEIIRNSDVCVVSRVGDEGISIPEIERVIEVSFLYGSRMQESQRFGRLMHTKGEAEPEHIIIMTQEEYQLYNKRLYAITERGFHIEVIVV
;
A
#
# COMPACT_ATOMS: atom_id res chain seq x y z
N MET A 1 0.66 -50.16 -33.64
CA MET A 1 0.68 -48.69 -33.63
C MET A 1 2.11 -48.21 -33.65
N VAL A 2 2.77 -48.32 -34.81
CA VAL A 2 3.96 -47.53 -35.09
C VAL A 2 3.40 -46.24 -35.66
N LEU A 3 3.01 -45.31 -34.77
CA LEU A 3 2.74 -43.94 -35.17
C LEU A 3 4.10 -43.35 -35.57
N ASP A 4 4.12 -42.86 -36.79
CA ASP A 4 5.28 -42.66 -37.63
C ASP A 4 6.26 -41.65 -37.03
N LEU A 5 7.38 -42.15 -36.50
CA LEU A 5 8.47 -41.36 -35.93
C LEU A 5 9.06 -40.38 -36.95
N GLU A 6 8.95 -40.67 -38.25
CA GLU A 6 9.37 -39.76 -39.31
C GLU A 6 8.38 -38.60 -39.48
N GLU A 7 7.08 -38.84 -39.32
CA GLU A 7 6.02 -37.84 -39.44
C GLU A 7 6.07 -36.83 -38.27
N VAL A 8 6.32 -37.31 -37.05
CA VAL A 8 6.55 -36.44 -35.87
C VAL A 8 7.83 -35.61 -36.04
N ARG A 9 8.90 -36.20 -36.56
CA ARG A 9 10.19 -35.51 -36.78
C ARG A 9 10.09 -34.46 -37.89
N ARG A 10 9.31 -34.72 -38.94
CA ARG A 10 8.98 -33.75 -40.00
C ARG A 10 8.14 -32.60 -39.45
N SER A 11 7.10 -32.90 -38.68
CA SER A 11 6.25 -31.89 -38.04
C SER A 11 7.04 -30.98 -37.10
N PHE A 12 7.96 -31.53 -36.30
CA PHE A 12 8.82 -30.76 -35.41
C PHE A 12 9.84 -29.89 -36.19
N SER A 13 10.40 -30.42 -37.29
CA SER A 13 11.30 -29.67 -38.18
C SER A 13 10.57 -28.51 -38.88
N ASP A 14 9.32 -28.71 -39.29
CA ASP A 14 8.49 -27.66 -39.91
C ASP A 14 8.11 -26.58 -38.90
N VAL A 15 7.84 -26.94 -37.64
CA VAL A 15 7.59 -25.97 -36.56
C VAL A 15 8.84 -25.15 -36.26
N LEU A 16 10.02 -25.78 -36.20
CA LEU A 16 11.29 -25.07 -36.02
C LEU A 16 11.60 -24.14 -37.20
N ALA A 17 11.36 -24.58 -38.45
CA ALA A 17 11.54 -23.74 -39.62
C ALA A 17 10.59 -22.53 -39.64
N ARG A 18 9.35 -22.70 -39.15
CA ARG A 18 8.40 -21.58 -38.98
C ARG A 18 8.84 -20.62 -37.88
N LEU A 19 9.34 -21.13 -36.75
CA LEU A 19 9.91 -20.31 -35.68
C LEU A 19 11.12 -19.50 -36.18
N ASP A 20 12.01 -20.12 -36.95
CA ASP A 20 13.15 -19.42 -37.57
C ASP A 20 12.70 -18.36 -38.58
N GLY A 21 11.60 -18.61 -39.30
CA GLY A 21 10.94 -17.62 -40.16
C GLY A 21 10.44 -16.42 -39.37
N TYR A 22 9.69 -16.65 -38.29
CA TYR A 22 9.19 -15.58 -37.42
C TYR A 22 10.32 -14.80 -36.74
N ILE A 23 11.42 -15.46 -36.34
CA ILE A 23 12.59 -14.78 -35.79
C ILE A 23 13.22 -13.85 -36.82
N ARG A 24 13.33 -14.27 -38.09
CA ARG A 24 13.85 -13.42 -39.18
C ARG A 24 12.95 -12.23 -39.48
N GLU A 25 11.63 -12.44 -39.49
CA GLU A 25 10.66 -11.34 -39.67
C GLU A 25 10.75 -10.33 -38.53
N LEU A 26 10.83 -10.79 -37.27
CA LEU A 26 11.02 -9.93 -36.12
C LEU A 26 12.35 -9.16 -36.15
N GLN A 27 13.43 -9.79 -36.63
CA GLN A 27 14.72 -9.14 -36.82
C GLN A 27 14.66 -8.05 -37.91
N ALA A 28 14.02 -8.34 -39.04
CA ALA A 28 13.85 -7.39 -40.14
C ALA A 28 12.98 -6.19 -39.71
N GLU A 29 11.90 -6.43 -38.97
CA GLU A 29 11.02 -5.36 -38.48
C GLU A 29 11.73 -4.51 -37.41
N ARG A 30 12.55 -5.12 -36.56
CA ARG A 30 13.43 -4.39 -35.63
C ARG A 30 14.40 -3.48 -36.38
N GLU A 31 15.08 -3.96 -37.41
CA GLU A 31 15.99 -3.14 -38.23
C GLU A 31 15.27 -2.01 -38.96
N ARG A 32 14.02 -2.25 -39.40
CA ARG A 32 13.17 -1.21 -40.01
C ARG A 32 12.82 -0.12 -39.01
N LEU A 33 12.37 -0.47 -37.80
CA LEU A 33 12.05 0.48 -36.74
C LEU A 33 13.27 1.30 -36.30
N VAL A 34 14.45 0.67 -36.22
CA VAL A 34 15.71 1.36 -35.94
C VAL A 34 16.02 2.41 -37.00
N ARG A 35 15.87 2.07 -38.29
CA ARG A 35 16.07 3.00 -39.41
C ARG A 35 15.06 4.15 -39.40
N GLU A 36 13.78 3.87 -39.19
CA GLU A 36 12.74 4.90 -39.15
C GLU A 36 12.96 5.87 -37.97
N PHE A 37 13.44 5.37 -36.83
CA PHE A 37 13.84 6.19 -35.69
C PHE A 37 15.07 7.06 -36.00
N GLN A 38 16.05 6.50 -36.73
CA GLN A 38 17.23 7.20 -37.27
C GLN A 38 16.82 8.39 -38.15
N ASP A 39 15.97 8.13 -39.15
CA ASP A 39 15.48 9.14 -40.09
C ASP A 39 14.72 10.27 -39.37
N ARG A 40 13.93 9.92 -38.34
CA ARG A 40 13.22 10.91 -37.52
C ARG A 40 14.16 11.75 -36.65
N LEU A 41 15.30 11.22 -36.20
CA LEU A 41 16.29 11.97 -35.42
C LEU A 41 17.11 12.93 -36.29
N ASP A 42 17.43 12.53 -37.51
CA ASP A 42 18.14 13.37 -38.49
C ASP A 42 17.32 14.62 -38.86
N LEU A 43 15.99 14.49 -38.93
CA LEU A 43 15.06 15.62 -39.12
C LEU A 43 15.16 16.70 -38.02
N VAL A 44 15.62 16.34 -36.81
CA VAL A 44 15.74 17.28 -35.67
C VAL A 44 17.18 17.85 -35.56
N LYS A 45 18.06 17.59 -36.54
CA LYS A 45 19.48 18.00 -36.53
C LYS A 45 20.25 17.58 -35.28
N VAL A 46 19.94 16.41 -34.72
CA VAL A 46 20.73 15.81 -33.65
C VAL A 46 21.99 15.21 -34.29
N SER A 47 23.11 15.92 -34.21
CA SER A 47 24.26 15.70 -35.10
C SER A 47 25.10 14.45 -34.80
N ARG A 48 24.90 13.76 -33.67
CA ARG A 48 25.48 12.44 -33.36
C ARG A 48 24.57 11.69 -32.37
N PHE A 49 23.94 10.61 -32.80
CA PHE A 49 23.13 9.75 -31.96
C PHE A 49 23.80 8.39 -31.81
N ASP A 50 24.13 7.99 -30.58
CA ASP A 50 24.78 6.72 -30.29
C ASP A 50 23.71 5.65 -30.01
N PHE A 51 23.49 4.77 -31.00
CA PHE A 51 22.53 3.67 -30.89
C PHE A 51 22.94 2.61 -29.88
N GLU A 52 24.24 2.44 -29.64
CA GLU A 52 24.76 1.47 -28.68
C GLU A 52 24.48 1.98 -27.27
N ALA A 53 24.77 3.26 -26.99
CA ALA A 53 24.39 3.92 -25.74
C ALA A 53 22.87 3.98 -25.52
N LEU A 54 22.06 4.17 -26.57
CA LEU A 54 20.59 4.10 -26.45
C LEU A 54 20.13 2.69 -26.08
N LYS A 55 20.73 1.66 -26.67
CA LYS A 55 20.40 0.27 -26.36
C LYS A 55 20.74 -0.07 -24.91
N GLU A 56 21.93 0.33 -24.45
CA GLU A 56 22.33 0.20 -23.04
C GLU A 56 21.34 0.92 -22.10
N PHE A 57 20.90 2.12 -22.48
CA PHE A 57 19.87 2.84 -21.73
C PHE A 57 18.53 2.09 -21.66
N PHE A 58 18.09 1.39 -22.71
CA PHE A 58 16.87 0.58 -22.62
C PHE A 58 17.03 -0.68 -21.77
N ASP A 59 18.25 -1.22 -21.67
CA ASP A 59 18.56 -2.36 -20.80
C ASP A 59 18.59 -1.97 -19.31
N GLU A 60 18.98 -0.73 -19.01
CA GLU A 60 18.99 -0.12 -17.67
C GLU A 60 18.51 1.35 -17.73
N PRO A 61 17.20 1.60 -17.86
CA PRO A 61 16.67 2.95 -18.06
C PRO A 61 16.58 3.75 -16.76
N TYR A 62 17.25 3.31 -15.70
CA TYR A 62 17.17 3.90 -14.38
C TYR A 62 18.55 3.98 -13.75
N VAL A 63 18.72 4.92 -12.83
CA VAL A 63 19.96 5.10 -12.08
C VAL A 63 19.69 4.87 -10.61
N VAL A 64 20.46 3.99 -9.97
CA VAL A 64 20.40 3.73 -8.53
C VAL A 64 21.58 4.40 -7.85
N ILE A 65 21.33 5.36 -6.95
CA ILE A 65 22.39 6.03 -6.16
C ILE A 65 22.11 5.94 -4.66
N PRO A 66 23.12 5.76 -3.81
CA PRO A 66 22.93 5.78 -2.36
C PRO A 66 22.42 7.15 -1.89
N LYS A 67 21.38 7.17 -1.06
CA LYS A 67 20.87 8.40 -0.41
C LYS A 67 21.45 8.54 0.99
N ARG A 68 21.21 7.53 1.83
CA ARG A 68 21.68 7.41 3.21
C ARG A 68 21.79 5.93 3.56
N LYS A 69 22.17 5.61 4.79
CA LYS A 69 22.26 4.22 5.24
C LYS A 69 20.93 3.50 4.94
N ASP A 70 21.01 2.43 4.15
CA ASP A 70 19.88 1.56 3.81
C ASP A 70 18.74 2.22 3.00
N GLU A 71 19.06 3.32 2.31
CA GLU A 71 18.17 3.99 1.35
C GLU A 71 18.89 4.38 0.06
N TYR A 72 18.20 4.16 -1.05
CA TYR A 72 18.70 4.47 -2.38
C TYR A 72 17.69 5.37 -3.10
N TYR A 73 18.21 6.33 -3.86
CA TYR A 73 17.43 6.92 -4.93
C TYR A 73 17.39 5.97 -6.11
N VAL A 74 16.22 5.82 -6.72
CA VAL A 74 16.07 5.20 -8.03
C VAL A 74 15.49 6.26 -8.96
N ILE A 75 16.26 6.68 -9.96
CA ILE A 75 15.89 7.76 -10.88
C ILE A 75 15.50 7.12 -12.20
N ALA A 76 14.27 7.33 -12.66
CA ALA A 76 13.76 6.79 -13.91
C ALA A 76 13.14 7.91 -14.78
N PRO A 77 13.20 7.82 -16.12
CA PRO A 77 12.52 8.74 -17.01
C PRO A 77 11.02 8.77 -16.74
N ARG A 78 10.42 9.96 -16.82
CA ARG A 78 9.00 10.17 -16.50
C ARG A 78 8.04 9.43 -17.43
N TRP A 79 8.45 9.18 -18.66
CA TRP A 79 7.66 8.44 -19.65
C TRP A 79 7.70 6.92 -19.43
N LEU A 80 8.58 6.42 -18.55
CA LEU A 80 8.62 5.02 -18.16
C LEU A 80 7.65 4.82 -16.99
N ASN A 81 6.66 3.93 -17.15
CA ASN A 81 5.77 3.54 -16.05
C ASN A 81 6.52 2.62 -15.08
N PHE A 82 7.33 3.22 -14.23
CA PHE A 82 8.26 2.55 -13.33
C PHE A 82 7.88 2.90 -11.89
N ALA A 83 7.27 1.96 -11.17
CA ALA A 83 6.81 2.17 -9.79
C ALA A 83 7.64 1.33 -8.81
N ILE A 84 8.61 1.95 -8.14
CA ILE A 84 9.38 1.31 -7.07
C ILE A 84 9.59 2.27 -5.90
N GLY A 85 9.22 1.85 -4.69
CA GLY A 85 9.33 2.70 -3.50
C GLY A 85 8.43 3.94 -3.55
N TRP A 86 8.96 5.09 -3.14
CA TRP A 86 8.22 6.36 -2.97
C TRP A 86 8.84 7.50 -3.79
N LEU A 87 8.05 8.32 -4.48
CA LEU A 87 8.58 9.43 -5.30
C LEU A 87 9.01 10.61 -4.40
N GLU A 88 10.29 10.82 -4.19
CA GLU A 88 10.75 11.99 -3.42
C GLU A 88 10.63 13.27 -4.23
N ARG A 89 11.00 13.23 -5.51
CA ARG A 89 11.01 14.40 -6.38
C ARG A 89 10.65 14.03 -7.82
N GLN A 90 9.95 14.93 -8.49
CA GLN A 90 9.73 14.87 -9.92
C GLN A 90 10.39 16.08 -10.60
N THR A 91 10.94 15.86 -11.80
CA THR A 91 11.46 16.90 -12.68
C THR A 91 10.69 16.88 -14.00
N LYS A 92 11.07 17.73 -14.98
CA LYS A 92 10.45 17.70 -16.30
C LYS A 92 10.64 16.34 -16.99
N GLY A 93 11.83 15.72 -16.85
CA GLY A 93 12.19 14.49 -17.54
C GLY A 93 12.25 13.22 -16.69
N TYR A 94 12.33 13.34 -15.36
CA TYR A 94 12.65 12.22 -14.48
C TYR A 94 11.78 12.17 -13.22
N ASN A 95 11.45 10.95 -12.81
CA ASN A 95 10.92 10.55 -11.51
C ASN A 95 12.08 10.09 -10.62
N ILE A 96 12.19 10.64 -9.42
CA ILE A 96 13.22 10.28 -8.43
C ILE A 96 12.53 9.59 -7.26
N PHE A 97 12.66 8.27 -7.21
CA PHE A 97 12.11 7.42 -6.17
C PHE A 97 13.10 7.21 -5.03
N VAL A 98 12.60 6.84 -3.86
CA VAL A 98 13.36 6.38 -2.69
C VAL A 98 12.92 4.97 -2.39
N VAL A 99 13.90 4.08 -2.42
CA VAL A 99 13.73 2.67 -2.07
C VAL A 99 14.49 2.43 -0.79
N ASN A 100 13.74 2.01 0.24
CA ASN A 100 14.31 1.50 1.48
C ASN A 100 14.20 -0.03 1.50
N ARG A 101 14.89 -0.66 2.46
CA ARG A 101 14.87 -2.11 2.63
C ARG A 101 13.48 -2.74 2.83
N TYR A 102 12.53 -2.00 3.40
CA TYR A 102 11.18 -2.53 3.66
C TYR A 102 10.38 -2.72 2.38
N VAL A 103 10.65 -1.91 1.35
CA VAL A 103 10.01 -2.05 0.02
C VAL A 103 10.31 -3.43 -0.56
N VAL A 104 11.52 -3.96 -0.38
CA VAL A 104 11.93 -5.28 -0.89
C VAL A 104 11.18 -6.44 -0.22
N TRP A 105 10.69 -6.26 1.01
CA TRP A 105 9.89 -7.30 1.67
C TRP A 105 8.44 -7.31 1.23
N LEU A 106 7.96 -6.20 0.66
CA LEU A 106 6.56 -6.00 0.31
C LEU A 106 6.28 -6.17 -1.16
N TYR A 107 7.27 -5.80 -1.97
CA TYR A 107 7.25 -5.90 -3.41
C TYR A 107 8.49 -6.70 -3.78
N GLU A 108 8.38 -7.65 -4.70
CA GLU A 108 9.57 -8.31 -5.25
C GLU A 108 10.11 -7.43 -6.40
N PRO A 109 11.09 -6.54 -6.16
CA PRO A 109 11.65 -5.77 -7.26
C PRO A 109 12.35 -6.69 -8.27
N PRO A 110 12.45 -6.27 -9.54
CA PRO A 110 13.24 -6.97 -10.54
C PRO A 110 14.64 -7.33 -10.02
N GLU A 111 15.12 -8.53 -10.35
CA GLU A 111 16.41 -9.03 -9.84
C GLU A 111 17.59 -8.10 -10.14
N LYS A 112 17.60 -7.44 -11.31
CA LYS A 112 18.61 -6.43 -11.63
C LYS A 112 18.66 -5.30 -10.60
N ILE A 113 17.51 -4.80 -10.16
CA ILE A 113 17.44 -3.73 -9.15
C ILE A 113 17.85 -4.28 -7.78
N LYS A 114 17.44 -5.50 -7.40
CA LYS A 114 17.89 -6.14 -6.14
C LYS A 114 19.41 -6.21 -6.05
N GLN A 115 20.08 -6.56 -7.14
CA GLN A 115 21.55 -6.65 -7.19
C GLN A 115 22.24 -5.30 -7.03
N LEU A 116 21.63 -4.23 -7.54
CA LEU A 116 22.13 -2.86 -7.38
C LEU A 116 21.90 -2.31 -5.96
N LEU A 117 20.83 -2.76 -5.30
CA LEU A 117 20.52 -2.44 -3.92
C LEU A 117 21.42 -3.26 -2.97
N LYS A 118 22.63 -2.74 -2.71
CA LYS A 118 23.63 -3.36 -1.82
C LYS A 118 23.25 -3.25 -0.33
N PHE A 119 22.15 -3.87 0.07
CA PHE A 119 21.80 -3.98 1.49
C PHE A 119 22.78 -4.92 2.21
N PRO A 120 23.19 -4.61 3.46
CA PRO A 120 24.01 -5.51 4.26
C PRO A 120 23.35 -6.88 4.41
N GLU A 121 24.15 -7.95 4.36
CA GLU A 121 23.66 -9.30 4.59
C GLU A 121 23.01 -9.40 5.98
N ALA A 122 21.73 -9.79 6.00
CA ALA A 122 20.95 -9.87 7.22
C ALA A 122 21.41 -11.08 8.04
N LEU A 123 21.79 -10.85 9.29
CA LEU A 123 22.09 -11.95 10.20
C LEU A 123 20.81 -12.80 10.40
N PRO A 124 20.90 -14.14 10.40
CA PRO A 124 19.74 -15.03 10.53
C PRO A 124 19.26 -15.12 12.00
N LEU A 125 19.04 -13.97 12.64
CA LEU A 125 18.65 -13.87 14.04
C LEU A 125 17.13 -13.98 14.18
N LYS A 126 16.67 -14.71 15.18
CA LYS A 126 15.23 -14.87 15.49
C LYS A 126 14.95 -14.57 16.95
N VAL A 127 13.78 -14.03 17.25
CA VAL A 127 13.31 -13.76 18.60
C VAL A 127 12.19 -14.75 18.93
N PHE A 128 12.35 -15.45 20.04
CA PHE A 128 11.37 -16.41 20.52
C PHE A 128 11.42 -16.49 22.05
N ASP A 129 10.28 -16.27 22.69
CA ASP A 129 10.09 -16.51 24.13
C ASP A 129 11.17 -15.85 25.02
N GLY A 130 11.37 -14.54 24.82
CA GLY A 130 12.38 -13.77 25.55
C GLY A 130 13.84 -14.12 25.22
N MET A 131 14.09 -14.91 24.18
CA MET A 131 15.42 -15.29 23.69
C MET A 131 15.67 -14.75 22.28
N LEU A 132 16.90 -14.30 22.03
CA LEU A 132 17.46 -14.08 20.72
C LEU A 132 18.20 -15.36 20.29
N LEU A 133 17.63 -16.07 19.33
CA LEU A 133 18.26 -17.22 18.67
C LEU A 133 19.26 -16.68 17.63
N THR A 134 20.53 -17.04 17.80
CA THR A 134 21.63 -16.54 16.96
C THR A 134 22.26 -17.65 16.12
N GLY A 135 22.10 -18.91 16.53
CA GLY A 135 22.99 -19.97 16.09
C GLY A 135 24.41 -19.79 16.67
N LYS A 136 25.27 -20.79 16.49
CA LYS A 136 26.63 -20.79 17.05
C LYS A 136 27.51 -19.71 16.44
N GLU A 137 27.41 -19.54 15.13
CA GLU A 137 28.30 -18.67 14.35
C GLU A 137 28.09 -17.18 14.64
N TYR A 138 26.84 -16.75 14.85
CA TYR A 138 26.51 -15.32 14.94
C TYR A 138 26.34 -14.81 16.37
N GLN A 139 26.48 -15.66 17.40
CA GLN A 139 26.24 -15.28 18.80
C GLN A 139 27.15 -14.12 19.25
N ALA A 140 28.45 -14.16 18.90
CA ALA A 140 29.40 -13.12 19.28
C ALA A 140 29.05 -11.76 18.62
N LYS A 141 28.79 -11.77 17.31
CA LYS A 141 28.43 -10.57 16.53
C LYS A 141 27.09 -9.98 16.98
N ALA A 142 26.10 -10.82 17.26
CA ALA A 142 24.80 -10.39 17.79
C ALA A 142 24.94 -9.79 19.20
N TRP A 143 25.78 -10.41 20.05
CA TRP A 143 26.04 -9.92 21.41
C TRP A 143 26.66 -8.53 21.41
N GLU A 144 27.67 -8.30 20.57
CA GLU A 144 28.34 -7.00 20.44
C GLU A 144 27.35 -5.93 19.93
N LYS A 145 26.69 -6.21 18.81
CA LYS A 145 25.81 -5.24 18.13
C LYS A 145 24.56 -4.88 18.94
N TYR A 146 23.97 -5.85 19.63
CA TYR A 146 22.69 -5.68 20.34
C TYR A 146 22.82 -5.68 21.87
N ARG A 147 24.04 -5.54 22.40
CA ARG A 147 24.36 -5.66 23.84
C ARG A 147 23.39 -4.94 24.77
N GLN A 148 22.95 -3.73 24.38
CA GLN A 148 22.06 -2.89 25.17
C GLN A 148 20.70 -3.54 25.47
N PHE A 149 20.21 -4.45 24.62
CA PHE A 149 18.94 -5.16 24.77
C PHE A 149 19.09 -6.52 25.48
N LEU A 150 20.31 -7.01 25.65
CA LEU A 150 20.61 -8.40 26.00
C LEU A 150 21.07 -8.52 27.46
N ALA A 151 20.68 -9.61 28.12
CA ALA A 151 20.97 -9.88 29.51
C ALA A 151 22.19 -10.81 29.68
N ALA A 152 22.11 -12.03 29.14
CA ALA A 152 23.15 -13.06 29.30
C ALA A 152 23.16 -14.02 28.09
N ARG A 153 24.32 -14.53 27.71
CA ARG A 153 24.44 -15.62 26.73
C ARG A 153 23.94 -16.92 27.39
N VAL A 154 23.19 -17.72 26.63
CA VAL A 154 22.64 -19.00 27.11
C VAL A 154 23.05 -20.07 26.11
N GLY A 155 23.96 -20.95 26.52
CA GLY A 155 24.60 -21.89 25.60
C GLY A 155 25.41 -21.19 24.50
N GLU A 156 25.57 -21.85 23.36
CA GLU A 156 26.35 -21.36 22.22
C GLU A 156 25.47 -20.72 21.14
N ASP A 157 24.15 -20.92 21.16
CA ASP A 157 23.24 -20.58 20.06
C ASP A 157 22.17 -19.53 20.42
N ARG A 158 22.10 -19.09 21.68
CA ARG A 158 21.04 -18.19 22.16
C ARG A 158 21.54 -17.12 23.13
N ILE A 159 20.77 -16.04 23.21
CA ILE A 159 21.03 -14.94 24.14
C ILE A 159 19.72 -14.51 24.81
N ARG A 160 19.70 -14.44 26.13
CA ARG A 160 18.54 -13.96 26.90
C ARG A 160 18.36 -12.45 26.71
N ILE A 161 17.14 -12.02 26.43
CA ILE A 161 16.77 -10.61 26.26
C ILE A 161 16.46 -10.01 27.64
N LYS A 162 16.78 -8.73 27.85
CA LYS A 162 16.37 -8.00 29.06
C LYS A 162 14.85 -7.91 29.13
N ARG A 163 14.28 -8.08 30.33
CA ARG A 163 12.84 -7.96 30.56
C ARG A 163 12.31 -6.61 30.06
N GLY A 164 11.28 -6.62 29.23
CA GLY A 164 10.67 -5.41 28.64
C GLY A 164 11.42 -4.82 27.42
N TYR A 165 12.54 -5.39 26.99
CA TYR A 165 13.29 -4.92 25.81
C TYR A 165 13.00 -5.72 24.54
N GLU A 166 12.19 -6.78 24.60
CA GLU A 166 11.91 -7.67 23.47
C GLU A 166 11.36 -6.92 22.25
N PHE A 167 10.31 -6.13 22.42
CA PHE A 167 9.75 -5.34 21.31
C PHE A 167 10.78 -4.36 20.73
N LYS A 168 11.58 -3.71 21.58
CA LYS A 168 12.63 -2.77 21.15
C LYS A 168 13.73 -3.49 20.36
N LEU A 169 14.09 -4.71 20.76
CA LEU A 169 15.05 -5.54 20.04
C LEU A 169 14.48 -5.99 18.69
N ILE A 170 13.25 -6.50 18.65
CA ILE A 170 12.57 -6.88 17.40
C ILE A 170 12.56 -5.69 16.44
N ALA A 171 12.11 -4.52 16.91
CA ALA A 171 12.08 -3.31 16.11
C ALA A 171 13.48 -2.90 15.61
N LYS A 172 14.53 -3.07 16.43
CA LYS A 172 15.90 -2.77 16.03
C LYS A 172 16.45 -3.77 15.01
N LEU A 173 16.12 -5.06 15.16
CA LEU A 173 16.49 -6.11 14.20
C LEU A 173 15.85 -5.83 12.84
N ILE A 174 14.57 -5.43 12.84
CA ILE A 174 13.83 -5.03 11.64
C ILE A 174 14.44 -3.78 11.01
N GLU A 175 14.77 -2.77 11.82
CA GLU A 175 15.50 -1.59 11.37
C GLU A 175 16.83 -1.96 10.71
N ASP A 176 17.49 -3.02 11.20
CA ASP A 176 18.72 -3.58 10.66
C ASP A 176 18.52 -4.59 9.52
N GLY A 177 17.29 -4.77 9.01
CA GLY A 177 16.99 -5.59 7.84
C GLY A 177 16.81 -7.08 8.15
N ILE A 178 16.60 -7.42 9.41
CA ILE A 178 16.39 -8.80 9.87
C ILE A 178 14.91 -8.97 10.20
N LEU A 179 14.26 -9.97 9.60
CA LEU A 179 12.91 -10.41 9.99
C LEU A 179 13.03 -11.44 11.13
N PRO A 180 12.86 -11.04 12.40
CA PRO A 180 13.29 -11.84 13.53
C PRO A 180 12.18 -12.77 14.04
N PHE A 181 11.22 -13.12 13.18
CA PHE A 181 10.07 -13.92 13.56
C PHE A 181 10.31 -15.41 13.34
N VAL A 182 9.91 -16.22 14.32
CA VAL A 182 9.77 -17.67 14.17
C VAL A 182 8.33 -17.95 13.76
N PRO A 183 8.09 -18.65 12.64
CA PRO A 183 6.73 -19.01 12.23
C PRO A 183 6.08 -19.92 13.28
N ARG A 184 4.82 -19.63 13.60
CA ARG A 184 3.98 -20.43 14.49
C ARG A 184 2.70 -20.77 13.73
N PRO A 185 2.65 -21.89 13.01
CA PRO A 185 1.50 -22.25 12.20
C PRO A 185 0.18 -22.20 12.98
N VAL A 186 -0.90 -21.86 12.30
CA VAL A 186 -2.24 -21.94 12.86
C VAL A 186 -2.61 -23.40 13.02
N GLU A 187 -3.06 -23.77 14.22
CA GLU A 187 -3.43 -25.15 14.53
C GLU A 187 -4.83 -25.45 13.99
N ASP A 188 -5.04 -26.65 13.44
CA ASP A 188 -6.32 -27.05 12.85
C ASP A 188 -7.47 -27.02 13.89
N GLU A 189 -7.15 -27.30 15.16
CA GLU A 189 -8.10 -27.24 16.26
C GLU A 189 -8.66 -25.82 16.49
N ASP A 190 -7.86 -24.79 16.19
CA ASP A 190 -8.25 -23.38 16.31
C ASP A 190 -9.09 -22.90 15.12
N LEU A 191 -9.19 -23.69 14.06
CA LEU A 191 -9.95 -23.35 12.86
C LEU A 191 -11.37 -23.90 12.89
N ARG A 192 -12.31 -23.11 12.38
CA ARG A 192 -13.68 -23.53 12.06
C ARG A 192 -13.96 -23.34 10.57
N PRO A 193 -14.79 -24.19 9.96
CA PRO A 193 -15.22 -24.01 8.58
C PRO A 193 -16.15 -22.80 8.46
N TRP A 194 -15.95 -21.98 7.43
CA TRP A 194 -16.86 -20.89 7.07
C TRP A 194 -16.68 -20.51 5.61
N ILE A 195 -17.79 -20.31 4.90
CA ILE A 195 -17.86 -20.04 3.45
C ILE A 195 -18.70 -18.76 3.18
N GLY A 196 -18.90 -17.92 4.20
CA GLY A 196 -19.72 -16.70 4.05
C GLY A 196 -19.06 -15.58 3.24
N LEU A 197 -17.76 -15.67 2.99
CA LEU A 197 -17.01 -14.77 2.10
C LEU A 197 -16.02 -15.59 1.26
N ASN A 198 -16.05 -15.35 -0.05
CA ASN A 198 -15.03 -15.85 -0.96
C ASN A 198 -13.88 -14.86 -1.01
N LEU A 199 -12.66 -15.36 -0.76
CA LEU A 199 -11.45 -14.58 -0.88
C LEU A 199 -11.03 -14.45 -2.35
N ARG A 200 -10.35 -13.36 -2.69
CA ARG A 200 -9.66 -13.22 -3.99
C ARG A 200 -8.33 -13.97 -3.95
N SER A 201 -7.74 -14.30 -5.09
CA SER A 201 -6.47 -15.06 -5.19
C SER A 201 -5.37 -14.53 -4.26
N TYR A 202 -5.06 -13.23 -4.30
CA TYR A 202 -4.05 -12.62 -3.43
C TYR A 202 -4.42 -12.66 -1.93
N GLN A 203 -5.72 -12.67 -1.61
CA GLN A 203 -6.21 -12.81 -0.24
C GLN A 203 -6.10 -14.26 0.24
N GLU A 204 -6.29 -15.24 -0.66
CA GLU A 204 -6.06 -16.65 -0.38
C GLU A 204 -4.57 -16.93 -0.13
N GLU A 205 -3.67 -16.33 -0.90
CA GLU A 205 -2.23 -16.41 -0.68
C GLU A 205 -1.84 -15.83 0.70
N ALA A 206 -2.38 -14.66 1.05
CA ALA A 206 -2.17 -14.08 2.37
C ALA A 206 -2.78 -14.95 3.49
N TRP A 207 -3.94 -15.56 3.25
CA TRP A 207 -4.55 -16.50 4.20
C TRP A 207 -3.66 -17.73 4.40
N LYS A 208 -3.16 -18.34 3.33
CA LYS A 208 -2.22 -19.46 3.40
C LYS A 208 -0.97 -19.07 4.16
N ARG A 209 -0.41 -17.89 3.87
CA ARG A 209 0.75 -17.38 4.60
C ARG A 209 0.47 -17.17 6.08
N PHE A 210 -0.71 -16.69 6.43
CA PHE A 210 -1.16 -16.59 7.81
C PHE A 210 -1.23 -17.97 8.48
N LEU A 211 -1.80 -18.98 7.81
CA LEU A 211 -1.84 -20.35 8.33
C LEU A 211 -0.44 -20.92 8.59
N GLU A 212 0.54 -20.63 7.74
CA GLU A 212 1.92 -21.11 7.91
C GLU A 212 2.69 -20.40 9.04
N THR A 213 2.32 -19.16 9.36
CA THR A 213 3.15 -18.28 10.21
C THR A 213 2.50 -17.84 11.52
N GLY A 214 1.17 -17.81 11.58
CA GLY A 214 0.37 -17.34 12.71
C GLY A 214 0.40 -15.83 12.95
N ALA A 215 1.26 -15.08 12.23
CA ALA A 215 1.42 -13.64 12.41
C ALA A 215 1.79 -12.96 11.09
N ILE A 216 0.89 -12.17 10.51
CA ILE A 216 1.16 -11.45 9.26
C ILE A 216 0.82 -9.97 9.33
N GLY A 217 1.56 -9.14 8.59
CA GLY A 217 1.21 -7.76 8.28
C GLY A 217 0.76 -7.66 6.83
N VAL A 218 -0.50 -7.31 6.60
CA VAL A 218 -1.10 -7.13 5.29
C VAL A 218 -1.04 -5.66 4.89
N PHE A 219 -0.27 -5.38 3.84
CA PHE A 219 0.00 -4.02 3.34
C PHE A 219 -0.62 -3.82 1.97
N TRP A 220 -1.93 -4.05 1.88
CA TRP A 220 -2.67 -3.80 0.64
C TRP A 220 -3.19 -2.37 0.60
N SER A 221 -3.30 -1.84 -0.60
CA SER A 221 -3.83 -0.51 -0.81
C SER A 221 -5.28 -0.34 -0.32
N PHE A 222 -5.73 0.91 -0.27
CA PHE A 222 -7.09 1.23 0.16
C PHE A 222 -8.13 0.53 -0.72
N GLY A 223 -9.14 -0.02 -0.05
CA GLY A 223 -10.23 -0.78 -0.66
C GLY A 223 -9.89 -2.17 -1.22
N ALA A 224 -8.63 -2.64 -1.18
CA ALA A 224 -8.24 -4.00 -1.58
C ALA A 224 -8.83 -5.14 -0.72
N GLY A 225 -9.90 -4.87 0.03
CA GLY A 225 -10.62 -5.87 0.82
C GLY A 225 -9.95 -6.24 2.14
N LYS A 226 -9.06 -5.38 2.70
CA LYS A 226 -8.39 -5.63 3.99
C LYS A 226 -9.37 -5.97 5.11
N SER A 227 -10.44 -5.18 5.26
CA SER A 227 -11.44 -5.45 6.30
C SER A 227 -12.25 -6.72 6.03
N LEU A 228 -12.50 -7.08 4.76
CA LEU A 228 -13.15 -8.35 4.40
C LEU A 228 -12.25 -9.55 4.73
N PHE A 229 -10.96 -9.44 4.45
CA PHE A 229 -9.97 -10.44 4.86
C PHE A 229 -9.89 -10.57 6.38
N GLY A 230 -9.92 -9.46 7.12
CA GLY A 230 -9.99 -9.50 8.57
C GLY A 230 -11.28 -10.13 9.11
N LEU A 231 -12.45 -9.84 8.52
CA LEU A 231 -13.71 -10.52 8.84
C LEU A 231 -13.64 -12.02 8.58
N TYR A 232 -13.02 -12.42 7.46
CA TYR A 232 -12.79 -13.82 7.15
C TYR A 232 -11.92 -14.50 8.20
N ALA A 233 -10.83 -13.86 8.64
CA ALA A 233 -10.00 -14.38 9.72
C ALA A 233 -10.77 -14.48 11.06
N LEU A 234 -11.58 -13.48 11.42
CA LEU A 234 -12.44 -13.51 12.62
C LEU A 234 -13.47 -14.63 12.58
N ALA A 235 -13.99 -14.94 11.40
CA ALA A 235 -14.94 -16.03 11.17
C ALA A 235 -14.28 -17.40 11.29
N ARG A 236 -13.08 -17.56 10.73
CA ARG A 236 -12.35 -18.84 10.64
C ARG A 236 -11.64 -19.23 11.92
N ILE A 237 -11.17 -18.27 12.72
CA ILE A 237 -10.46 -18.55 13.99
C ILE A 237 -11.45 -18.67 15.14
N LYS A 238 -11.32 -19.72 15.96
CA LYS A 238 -12.14 -19.95 17.15
C LYS A 238 -11.69 -19.09 18.35
N GLY A 239 -12.54 -19.05 19.39
CA GLY A 239 -12.21 -18.44 20.69
C GLY A 239 -12.33 -16.92 20.72
N LYS A 240 -11.81 -16.28 21.77
CA LYS A 240 -11.93 -14.82 21.94
C LYS A 240 -11.01 -14.09 20.97
N LYS A 241 -11.51 -13.03 20.34
CA LYS A 241 -10.83 -12.26 19.30
C LYS A 241 -10.87 -10.77 19.61
N LEU A 242 -9.82 -10.05 19.23
CA LEU A 242 -9.68 -8.62 19.44
C LEU A 242 -9.46 -7.90 18.11
N VAL A 243 -10.17 -6.81 17.89
CA VAL A 243 -9.90 -5.85 16.81
C VAL A 243 -9.54 -4.50 17.43
N VAL A 244 -8.36 -3.99 17.09
CA VAL A 244 -7.85 -2.70 17.56
C VAL A 244 -7.85 -1.72 16.39
N VAL A 245 -8.55 -0.59 16.55
CA VAL A 245 -8.72 0.44 15.52
C VAL A 245 -8.22 1.81 15.99
N PRO A 246 -7.94 2.77 15.09
CA PRO A 246 -7.42 4.08 15.49
C PRO A 246 -8.47 5.03 16.06
N ASN A 247 -9.72 4.96 15.60
CA ASN A 247 -10.77 5.91 16.00
C ASN A 247 -12.14 5.24 16.18
N LEU A 248 -13.09 5.98 16.75
CA LEU A 248 -14.44 5.50 17.04
C LEU A 248 -15.24 5.20 15.76
N THR A 249 -15.05 5.97 14.69
CA THR A 249 -15.73 5.75 13.41
C THR A 249 -15.40 4.37 12.82
N LEU A 250 -14.12 3.98 12.82
CA LEU A 250 -13.70 2.65 12.37
C LEU A 250 -14.22 1.55 13.30
N LYS A 251 -14.30 1.82 14.60
CA LYS A 251 -14.90 0.88 15.55
C LYS A 251 -16.36 0.60 15.19
N GLU A 252 -17.16 1.63 14.93
CA GLU A 252 -18.55 1.49 14.51
C GLU A 252 -18.68 0.71 13.20
N GLN A 253 -17.81 0.97 12.22
CA GLN A 253 -17.79 0.23 10.96
C GLN A 253 -17.47 -1.26 11.13
N TRP A 254 -16.50 -1.59 11.97
CA TRP A 254 -16.19 -2.97 12.29
C TRP A 254 -17.38 -3.66 12.95
N LEU A 255 -18.04 -3.02 13.92
CA LEU A 255 -19.22 -3.56 14.58
C LEU A 255 -20.38 -3.77 13.60
N GLN A 256 -20.66 -2.80 12.72
CA GLN A 256 -21.67 -2.94 11.67
C GLN A 256 -21.38 -4.16 10.77
N ARG A 257 -20.12 -4.31 10.31
CA ARG A 257 -19.73 -5.43 9.46
C ARG A 257 -19.77 -6.78 10.19
N ILE A 258 -19.35 -6.83 11.44
CA ILE A 258 -19.44 -8.06 12.26
C ILE A 258 -20.90 -8.49 12.38
N ASN A 259 -21.81 -7.56 12.69
CA ASN A 259 -23.24 -7.85 12.78
C ASN A 259 -23.86 -8.25 11.44
N GLN A 260 -23.35 -7.72 10.33
CA GLN A 260 -23.85 -8.05 8.99
C GLN A 260 -23.35 -9.41 8.48
N TYR A 261 -22.05 -9.71 8.62
CA TYR A 261 -21.41 -10.86 7.95
C TYR A 261 -21.22 -12.07 8.87
N ILE A 262 -21.02 -11.84 10.17
CA ILE A 262 -20.75 -12.90 11.15
C ILE A 262 -21.53 -12.71 12.47
N PRO A 263 -22.85 -12.45 12.42
CA PRO A 263 -23.65 -12.19 13.62
C PRO A 263 -23.57 -13.32 14.65
N GLN A 264 -23.42 -14.56 14.20
CA GLN A 264 -23.31 -15.76 15.04
C GLN A 264 -22.07 -15.79 15.95
N TRP A 265 -21.03 -14.99 15.66
CA TRP A 265 -19.78 -14.95 16.43
C TRP A 265 -19.46 -13.55 16.95
N LYS A 266 -20.42 -12.63 16.93
CA LYS A 266 -20.23 -11.26 17.42
C LYS A 266 -19.74 -11.23 18.87
N ASP A 267 -20.22 -12.15 19.71
CA ASP A 267 -19.88 -12.22 21.13
C ASP A 267 -18.47 -12.78 21.39
N GLU A 268 -17.85 -13.39 20.37
CA GLU A 268 -16.45 -13.81 20.40
C GLU A 268 -15.49 -12.63 20.08
N VAL A 269 -15.99 -11.51 19.55
CA VAL A 269 -15.16 -10.40 19.02
C VAL A 269 -15.33 -9.13 19.83
N GLU A 270 -14.23 -8.66 20.41
CA GLU A 270 -14.17 -7.35 21.06
C GLU A 270 -13.52 -6.32 20.12
N VAL A 271 -14.15 -5.15 19.93
CA VAL A 271 -13.61 -4.07 19.10
C VAL A 271 -13.30 -2.86 19.97
N VAL A 272 -12.04 -2.44 20.00
CA VAL A 272 -11.54 -1.34 20.84
C VAL A 272 -10.71 -0.34 20.05
N THR A 273 -10.67 0.90 20.52
CA THR A 273 -9.66 1.85 20.06
C THR A 273 -8.34 1.60 20.78
N TYR A 274 -7.21 2.02 20.22
CA TYR A 274 -5.91 1.84 20.90
C TYR A 274 -5.82 2.55 22.26
N LEU A 275 -6.60 3.62 22.48
CA LEU A 275 -6.69 4.33 23.77
C LEU A 275 -7.31 3.46 24.87
N ALA A 276 -8.08 2.42 24.51
CA ALA A 276 -8.74 1.52 25.45
C ALA A 276 -7.86 0.31 25.85
N TYR A 277 -6.54 0.40 25.66
CA TYR A 277 -5.58 -0.66 26.01
C TYR A 277 -5.78 -1.22 27.43
N ASP A 278 -6.04 -0.36 28.43
CA ASP A 278 -6.22 -0.80 29.82
C ASP A 278 -7.40 -1.76 30.03
N LYS A 279 -8.37 -1.79 29.11
CA LYS A 279 -9.51 -2.71 29.17
C LYS A 279 -9.16 -4.13 28.71
N VAL A 280 -8.11 -4.27 27.91
CA VAL A 280 -7.79 -5.52 27.18
C VAL A 280 -6.46 -6.13 27.59
N LYS A 281 -5.59 -5.41 28.31
CA LYS A 281 -4.22 -5.83 28.66
C LYS A 281 -4.14 -7.15 29.44
N ASP A 282 -5.10 -7.42 30.31
CA ASP A 282 -5.11 -8.60 31.19
C ASP A 282 -5.90 -9.79 30.60
N ARG A 283 -6.41 -9.63 29.37
CA ARG A 283 -7.20 -10.65 28.66
C ARG A 283 -6.34 -11.43 27.68
N GLU A 284 -6.79 -12.63 27.35
CA GLU A 284 -6.15 -13.52 26.40
C GLU A 284 -7.05 -13.72 25.17
N TYR A 285 -6.45 -13.61 23.99
CA TYR A 285 -7.14 -13.72 22.71
C TYR A 285 -6.48 -14.80 21.84
N MET A 286 -7.29 -15.43 21.00
CA MET A 286 -6.79 -16.34 19.96
C MET A 286 -6.23 -15.55 18.78
N LEU A 287 -6.92 -14.49 18.37
CA LEU A 287 -6.48 -13.62 17.29
C LEU A 287 -6.65 -12.15 17.67
N THR A 288 -5.60 -11.35 17.42
CA THR A 288 -5.67 -9.90 17.46
C THR A 288 -5.46 -9.33 16.07
N ILE A 289 -6.40 -8.50 15.61
CA ILE A 289 -6.30 -7.73 14.37
C ILE A 289 -6.03 -6.27 14.70
N PHE A 290 -4.93 -5.73 14.20
CA PHE A 290 -4.63 -4.30 14.25
C PHE A 290 -4.98 -3.67 12.91
N ASP A 291 -5.95 -2.77 12.89
CA ASP A 291 -6.36 -2.06 11.67
C ASP A 291 -5.70 -0.67 11.60
N GLU A 292 -5.40 -0.25 10.37
CA GLU A 292 -4.69 1.00 10.06
C GLU A 292 -3.45 1.26 10.92
N VAL A 293 -2.60 0.23 11.03
CA VAL A 293 -1.42 0.19 11.93
C VAL A 293 -0.47 1.37 11.73
N HIS A 294 -0.42 1.95 10.53
CA HIS A 294 0.40 3.11 10.22
C HIS A 294 0.02 4.39 10.99
N HIS A 295 -1.22 4.49 11.50
CA HIS A 295 -1.69 5.63 12.29
C HIS A 295 -1.33 5.54 13.78
N LEU A 296 -0.80 4.41 14.26
CA LEU A 296 -0.52 4.24 15.69
C LEU A 296 0.60 5.20 16.15
N PRO A 297 0.43 5.90 17.29
CA PRO A 297 1.53 6.64 17.90
C PRO A 297 2.64 5.69 18.35
N ALA A 298 3.90 6.14 18.32
CA ALA A 298 5.04 5.27 18.60
C ALA A 298 4.98 4.58 19.98
N ASP A 299 4.56 5.29 21.03
CA ASP A 299 4.47 4.74 22.39
C ASP A 299 3.35 3.71 22.56
N THR A 300 2.40 3.69 21.62
CA THR A 300 1.26 2.77 21.63
C THR A 300 1.67 1.37 21.17
N PHE A 301 2.66 1.26 20.27
CA PHE A 301 3.12 -0.02 19.76
C PHE A 301 3.62 -0.96 20.86
N ILE A 302 4.43 -0.44 21.78
CA ILE A 302 4.97 -1.24 22.88
C ILE A 302 3.83 -1.80 23.72
N ARG A 303 2.85 -0.96 24.09
CA ARG A 303 1.70 -1.39 24.88
C ARG A 303 0.91 -2.48 24.17
N LEU A 304 0.52 -2.24 22.92
CA LEU A 304 -0.23 -3.21 22.13
C LEU A 304 0.52 -4.52 21.91
N SER A 305 1.86 -4.49 21.83
CA SER A 305 2.68 -5.70 21.68
C SER A 305 2.60 -6.65 22.87
N THR A 306 2.20 -6.14 24.05
CA THR A 306 2.04 -6.95 25.28
C THR A 306 0.68 -7.63 25.40
N ILE A 307 -0.25 -7.37 24.48
CA ILE A 307 -1.52 -8.09 24.43
C ILE A 307 -1.23 -9.57 24.21
N LYS A 308 -1.75 -10.39 25.13
CA LYS A 308 -1.61 -11.85 25.05
C LYS A 308 -2.50 -12.38 23.95
N THR A 309 -1.88 -12.80 22.85
CA THR A 309 -2.58 -13.33 21.70
C THR A 309 -1.80 -14.47 21.05
N LYS A 310 -2.49 -15.54 20.63
CA LYS A 310 -1.86 -16.67 19.94
C LYS A 310 -1.46 -16.30 18.51
N TYR A 311 -2.38 -15.66 17.78
CA TYR A 311 -2.21 -15.21 16.40
C TYR A 311 -2.38 -13.71 16.24
N ARG A 312 -1.79 -13.14 15.18
CA ARG A 312 -1.83 -11.70 14.89
C ARG A 312 -2.02 -11.41 13.41
N ILE A 313 -2.83 -10.39 13.10
CA ILE A 313 -2.93 -9.81 11.78
C ILE A 313 -2.82 -8.30 11.89
N GLY A 314 -1.94 -7.69 11.11
CA GLY A 314 -1.94 -6.25 10.87
C GLY A 314 -2.57 -5.93 9.54
N LEU A 315 -3.39 -4.89 9.46
CA LEU A 315 -3.96 -4.39 8.21
C LEU A 315 -3.51 -2.93 8.04
N SER A 316 -2.89 -2.59 6.91
CA SER A 316 -2.46 -1.22 6.63
C SER A 316 -2.52 -0.90 5.14
N GLY A 317 -2.89 0.35 4.79
CA GLY A 317 -2.86 0.86 3.40
C GLY A 317 -1.46 1.10 2.85
N SER A 318 -0.54 1.37 3.76
CA SER A 318 0.85 1.69 3.48
C SER A 318 1.68 1.37 4.72
N PRO A 319 2.89 0.83 4.58
CA PRO A 319 3.84 0.74 5.69
C PRO A 319 4.50 2.09 6.01
N PHE A 320 4.40 3.08 5.12
CA PHE A 320 5.17 4.33 5.21
C PHE A 320 4.71 5.20 6.38
N ARG A 321 5.69 5.77 7.08
CA ARG A 321 5.46 6.76 8.12
C ARG A 321 6.42 7.93 7.94
N GLU A 322 5.90 9.14 8.04
CA GLU A 322 6.71 10.36 7.93
C GLU A 322 7.79 10.46 9.04
N ASP A 323 7.57 9.80 10.18
CA ASP A 323 8.51 9.76 11.30
C ASP A 323 9.61 8.68 11.18
N GLY A 324 9.62 7.89 10.10
CA GLY A 324 10.62 6.84 9.85
C GLY A 324 10.57 5.66 10.82
N ARG A 325 9.42 5.41 11.46
CA ARG A 325 9.23 4.30 12.42
C ARG A 325 8.48 3.11 11.81
N GLU A 326 8.69 2.83 10.53
CA GLU A 326 8.03 1.72 9.83
C GLU A 326 8.36 0.36 10.46
N ASN A 327 9.56 0.22 11.04
CA ASN A 327 9.99 -0.98 11.77
C ASN A 327 9.02 -1.40 12.89
N TYR A 328 8.34 -0.45 13.54
CA TYR A 328 7.38 -0.76 14.61
C TYR A 328 6.11 -1.42 14.08
N ILE A 329 5.70 -1.09 12.84
CA ILE A 329 4.55 -1.73 12.21
C ILE A 329 4.85 -3.21 11.97
N PHE A 330 6.00 -3.53 11.37
CA PHE A 330 6.41 -4.92 11.16
C PHE A 330 6.60 -5.65 12.49
N ALA A 331 7.23 -5.01 13.50
CA ALA A 331 7.44 -5.58 14.82
C ALA A 331 6.13 -6.00 15.52
N LEU A 332 5.06 -5.23 15.33
CA LEU A 332 3.76 -5.50 15.92
C LEU A 332 2.98 -6.59 15.16
N THR A 333 3.10 -6.62 13.83
CA THR A 333 2.20 -7.36 12.95
C THR A 333 2.73 -8.74 12.52
N GLY A 334 4.03 -8.85 12.25
CA GLY A 334 4.69 -10.10 11.86
C GLY A 334 5.17 -10.10 10.41
N PHE A 335 5.01 -11.23 9.73
CA PHE A 335 5.55 -11.43 8.37
C PHE A 335 4.82 -10.53 7.36
N PRO A 336 5.55 -9.68 6.61
CA PRO A 336 4.92 -8.77 5.67
C PRO A 336 4.36 -9.51 4.46
N VAL A 337 3.16 -9.10 4.03
CA VAL A 337 2.49 -9.50 2.80
C VAL A 337 2.03 -8.22 2.10
N GLY A 338 2.73 -7.84 1.05
CA GLY A 338 2.39 -6.69 0.22
C GLY A 338 1.63 -7.09 -1.05
N LEU A 339 1.07 -6.10 -1.72
CA LEU A 339 0.53 -6.25 -3.07
C LEU A 339 0.72 -4.91 -3.80
N SER A 340 1.25 -4.92 -5.02
CA SER A 340 1.40 -3.71 -5.81
C SER A 340 0.06 -3.25 -6.39
N TRP A 341 -0.06 -1.96 -6.73
CA TRP A 341 -1.23 -1.47 -7.47
C TRP A 341 -1.29 -2.05 -8.88
N GLU A 342 -0.13 -2.29 -9.49
CA GLU A 342 -0.03 -2.93 -10.80
C GLU A 342 -0.68 -4.31 -10.77
N ASP A 343 -0.46 -5.09 -9.70
CA ASP A 343 -1.11 -6.38 -9.51
C ASP A 343 -2.62 -6.24 -9.36
N LEU A 344 -3.11 -5.26 -8.59
CA LEU A 344 -4.55 -5.01 -8.43
C LEU A 344 -5.23 -4.60 -9.74
N ILE A 345 -4.55 -3.77 -10.55
CA ILE A 345 -5.04 -3.33 -11.86
C ILE A 345 -5.03 -4.49 -12.84
N ARG A 346 -3.93 -5.27 -12.88
CA ARG A 346 -3.79 -6.46 -13.73
C ARG A 346 -4.84 -7.51 -13.43
N LEU A 347 -5.17 -7.70 -12.16
CA LEU A 347 -6.23 -8.62 -11.71
C LEU A 347 -7.65 -8.04 -11.92
N GLN A 348 -7.77 -6.84 -12.50
CA GLN A 348 -9.04 -6.10 -12.69
C GLN A 348 -9.86 -5.98 -11.41
N VAL A 349 -9.18 -5.92 -10.26
CA VAL A 349 -9.81 -5.82 -8.95
C VAL A 349 -10.28 -4.39 -8.66
N VAL A 350 -9.67 -3.42 -9.35
CA VAL A 350 -9.90 -1.97 -9.17
C VAL A 350 -10.08 -1.28 -10.52
N LYS A 351 -10.90 -0.21 -10.53
CA LYS A 351 -10.98 0.75 -11.65
C LYS A 351 -10.00 1.89 -11.40
N VAL A 352 -9.16 2.24 -12.38
CA VAL A 352 -8.25 3.37 -12.25
C VAL A 352 -9.01 4.68 -12.52
N PRO A 353 -9.04 5.64 -11.57
CA PRO A 353 -9.66 6.93 -11.80
C PRO A 353 -8.91 7.75 -12.84
N THR A 354 -9.65 8.59 -13.55
CA THR A 354 -9.04 9.69 -14.29
C THR A 354 -8.67 10.80 -13.30
N PHE A 355 -7.45 11.32 -13.39
CA PHE A 355 -6.96 12.37 -12.50
C PHE A 355 -6.85 13.69 -13.26
N LYS A 356 -7.58 14.71 -12.80
CA LYS A 356 -7.61 16.05 -13.41
C LYS A 356 -7.28 17.12 -12.38
N VAL A 357 -6.39 18.05 -12.74
CA VAL A 357 -6.07 19.24 -11.92
C VAL A 357 -6.47 20.47 -12.72
N TYR A 358 -7.46 21.20 -12.21
CA TYR A 358 -7.86 22.50 -12.75
C TYR A 358 -7.16 23.61 -11.97
N ILE A 359 -6.34 24.39 -12.68
CA ILE A 359 -5.69 25.58 -12.13
C ILE A 359 -6.53 26.79 -12.50
N VAL A 360 -7.10 27.45 -11.48
CA VAL A 360 -8.01 28.59 -11.63
C VAL A 360 -7.44 29.85 -10.99
N LYS A 361 -8.03 31.01 -11.32
CA LYS A 361 -7.57 32.30 -10.82
C LYS A 361 -7.78 32.50 -9.31
N ASP A 362 -8.98 32.20 -8.81
CA ASP A 362 -9.39 32.52 -7.44
C ASP A 362 -10.52 31.60 -6.93
N ASN A 363 -10.96 31.81 -5.69
CA ASN A 363 -12.04 31.01 -5.08
C ASN A 363 -13.40 31.20 -5.76
N VAL A 364 -13.64 32.32 -6.45
CA VAL A 364 -14.87 32.52 -7.22
C VAL A 364 -14.84 31.63 -8.45
N ALA A 365 -13.70 31.56 -9.13
CA ALA A 365 -13.47 30.64 -10.23
C ALA A 365 -13.56 29.17 -9.79
N LYS A 366 -13.07 28.82 -8.58
CA LYS A 366 -13.29 27.48 -8.00
C LYS A 366 -14.77 27.12 -7.91
N LEU A 367 -15.59 28.02 -7.37
CA LEU A 367 -17.04 27.79 -7.25
C LEU A 367 -17.72 27.67 -8.62
N ARG A 368 -17.28 28.42 -9.63
CA ARG A 368 -17.79 28.29 -11.01
C ARG A 368 -17.41 26.94 -11.61
N LYS A 369 -16.18 26.49 -11.43
CA LYS A 369 -15.73 25.18 -11.93
C LYS A 369 -16.42 24.03 -11.20
N LEU A 370 -16.61 24.15 -9.89
CA LEU A 370 -17.38 23.19 -9.11
C LEU A 370 -18.83 23.09 -9.61
N GLU A 371 -19.46 24.22 -9.90
CA GLU A 371 -20.81 24.28 -10.47
C GLU A 371 -20.91 23.59 -11.84
N GLU A 372 -19.91 23.76 -12.72
CA GLU A 372 -19.82 23.05 -14.00
C GLU A 372 -19.73 21.53 -13.80
N LEU A 373 -18.87 21.07 -12.89
CA LEU A 373 -18.65 19.64 -12.62
C LEU A 373 -19.88 18.97 -12.02
N LEU A 374 -20.60 19.66 -11.12
CA LEU A 374 -21.81 19.15 -10.47
C LEU A 374 -23.03 19.05 -11.39
N ARG A 375 -22.96 19.53 -12.64
CA ARG A 375 -24.02 19.33 -13.64
C ARG A 375 -24.20 17.86 -14.03
N LEU A 376 -23.14 17.07 -13.91
CA LEU A 376 -23.20 15.62 -14.11
C LEU A 376 -23.60 14.96 -12.77
N PRO A 377 -24.80 14.38 -12.67
CA PRO A 377 -25.35 13.86 -11.41
C PRO A 377 -24.79 12.46 -11.12
N VAL A 378 -23.54 12.41 -10.69
CA VAL A 378 -22.86 11.20 -10.21
C VAL A 378 -22.57 11.32 -8.72
N LYS A 379 -22.42 10.19 -8.03
CA LYS A 379 -22.18 10.20 -6.58
C LYS A 379 -20.85 10.89 -6.26
N THR A 380 -20.91 12.10 -5.71
CA THR A 380 -19.77 13.02 -5.60
C THR A 380 -19.46 13.40 -4.16
N ILE A 381 -18.19 13.31 -3.78
CA ILE A 381 -17.69 13.84 -2.51
C ILE A 381 -16.80 15.04 -2.77
N ILE A 382 -17.12 16.16 -2.13
CA ILE A 382 -16.35 17.39 -2.22
C ILE A 382 -15.50 17.53 -0.94
N PHE A 383 -14.20 17.31 -1.04
CA PHE A 383 -13.27 17.53 0.07
C PHE A 383 -12.91 19.01 0.21
N CYS A 384 -13.17 19.55 1.40
CA CYS A 384 -12.91 20.94 1.73
C CYS A 384 -12.36 21.08 3.15
N ASP A 385 -11.05 21.36 3.27
CA ASP A 385 -10.40 21.54 4.56
C ASP A 385 -10.85 22.82 5.29
N SER A 386 -11.19 23.89 4.56
CA SER A 386 -11.70 25.13 5.13
C SER A 386 -13.18 25.01 5.51
N LEU A 387 -13.48 25.15 6.81
CA LEU A 387 -14.86 25.12 7.31
C LEU A 387 -15.71 26.26 6.72
N GLU A 388 -15.16 27.47 6.62
CA GLU A 388 -15.87 28.62 6.04
C GLU A 388 -16.20 28.39 4.56
N PHE A 389 -15.24 27.88 3.79
CA PHE A 389 -15.44 27.62 2.37
C PHE A 389 -16.39 26.42 2.15
N GLY A 390 -16.30 25.38 2.99
CA GLY A 390 -17.23 24.25 2.99
C GLY A 390 -18.67 24.67 3.26
N GLN A 391 -18.90 25.54 4.25
CA GLN A 391 -20.22 26.11 4.53
C GLN A 391 -20.77 26.95 3.36
N ARG A 392 -19.91 27.73 2.71
CA ARG A 392 -20.27 28.50 1.50
C ARG A 392 -20.71 27.60 0.36
N ILE A 393 -19.98 26.50 0.10
CA ILE A 393 -20.33 25.50 -0.93
C ILE A 393 -21.68 24.86 -0.57
N ALA A 394 -21.81 24.34 0.65
CA ALA A 394 -23.03 23.69 1.11
C ALA A 394 -24.27 24.58 0.98
N LYS A 395 -24.15 25.86 1.36
CA LYS A 395 -25.23 26.84 1.21
C LYS A 395 -25.53 27.17 -0.26
N LYS A 396 -24.50 27.30 -1.11
CA LYS A 396 -24.69 27.67 -2.53
C LYS A 396 -25.37 26.55 -3.34
N PHE A 397 -24.99 25.30 -3.10
CA PHE A 397 -25.48 24.14 -3.84
C PHE A 397 -26.57 23.35 -3.11
N GLU A 398 -27.00 23.83 -1.93
CA GLU A 398 -28.02 23.19 -1.10
C GLU A 398 -27.72 21.72 -0.77
N ILE A 399 -26.44 21.43 -0.49
CA ILE A 399 -25.93 20.09 -0.20
C ILE A 399 -25.41 19.96 1.24
N PRO A 400 -25.41 18.75 1.84
CA PRO A 400 -24.93 18.56 3.21
C PRO A 400 -23.44 18.85 3.37
N PHE A 401 -23.05 19.41 4.52
CA PHE A 401 -21.66 19.54 4.93
C PHE A 401 -21.38 18.69 6.18
N VAL A 402 -20.45 17.74 6.05
CA VAL A 402 -20.04 16.84 7.12
C VAL A 402 -18.67 17.25 7.66
N TYR A 403 -18.64 17.64 8.93
CA TYR A 403 -17.46 18.14 9.63
C TYR A 403 -17.42 17.65 11.10
N GLY A 404 -16.49 18.18 11.89
CA GLY A 404 -16.19 17.68 13.24
C GLY A 404 -17.37 17.63 14.21
N GLU A 405 -18.38 18.49 14.05
CA GLU A 405 -19.52 18.54 14.97
C GLU A 405 -20.75 17.79 14.43
N THR A 406 -20.70 17.35 13.17
CA THR A 406 -21.80 16.63 12.53
C THR A 406 -22.00 15.27 13.20
N LYS A 407 -23.24 15.00 13.65
CA LYS A 407 -23.69 13.68 14.12
C LYS A 407 -24.10 12.81 12.93
N GLU A 408 -24.12 11.48 13.10
CA GLU A 408 -24.59 10.54 12.07
C GLU A 408 -23.88 10.68 10.70
N ARG A 409 -22.59 11.04 10.74
CA ARG A 409 -21.78 11.37 9.55
C ARG A 409 -21.88 10.33 8.44
N LEU A 410 -21.83 9.04 8.81
CA LEU A 410 -21.87 7.92 7.86
C LEU A 410 -23.21 7.85 7.11
N GLU A 411 -24.31 8.11 7.79
CA GLU A 411 -25.66 8.03 7.21
C GLU A 411 -25.91 9.21 6.27
N ILE A 412 -25.54 10.43 6.69
CA ILE A 412 -25.62 11.63 5.86
C ILE A 412 -24.85 11.41 4.55
N ILE A 413 -23.61 10.93 4.62
CA ILE A 413 -22.79 10.73 3.42
C ILE A 413 -23.35 9.60 2.54
N ARG A 414 -23.85 8.50 3.13
CA ARG A 414 -24.42 7.38 2.34
C ARG A 414 -25.69 7.79 1.59
N ASN A 415 -26.54 8.60 2.23
CA ASN A 415 -27.84 9.00 1.69
C ASN A 415 -27.78 10.23 0.77
N SER A 416 -26.62 10.88 0.67
CA SER A 416 -26.44 12.04 -0.21
C SER A 416 -25.81 11.62 -1.54
N ASP A 417 -26.34 12.11 -2.65
CA ASP A 417 -25.70 11.98 -3.97
C ASP A 417 -24.46 12.88 -4.05
N VAL A 418 -24.56 14.08 -3.47
CA VAL A 418 -23.45 15.04 -3.38
C VAL A 418 -23.35 15.55 -1.95
N CYS A 419 -22.15 15.51 -1.36
CA CYS A 419 -21.91 16.13 -0.06
C CYS A 419 -20.51 16.76 0.03
N VAL A 420 -20.40 17.78 0.86
CA VAL A 420 -19.11 18.37 1.25
C VAL A 420 -18.62 17.67 2.51
N VAL A 421 -17.35 17.32 2.55
CA VAL A 421 -16.73 16.67 3.70
C VAL A 421 -15.42 17.38 4.05
N SER A 422 -15.20 17.67 5.33
CA SER A 422 -13.91 18.20 5.78
C SER A 422 -12.90 17.06 5.99
N ARG A 423 -11.78 17.33 6.67
CA ARG A 423 -10.77 16.32 7.05
C ARG A 423 -11.32 15.12 7.81
N VAL A 424 -12.52 15.22 8.39
CA VAL A 424 -13.21 14.07 8.99
C VAL A 424 -13.49 12.95 7.97
N GLY A 425 -13.49 13.27 6.68
CA GLY A 425 -13.68 12.32 5.59
C GLY A 425 -12.46 11.44 5.30
N ASP A 426 -11.25 11.92 5.61
CA ASP A 426 -10.00 11.23 5.32
C ASP A 426 -9.84 9.98 6.17
N GLU A 427 -10.28 10.05 7.43
CA GLU A 427 -10.20 8.93 8.36
C GLU A 427 -11.51 8.13 8.43
N GLY A 428 -11.42 6.85 8.08
CA GLY A 428 -12.40 5.88 8.57
C GLY A 428 -13.82 6.05 8.07
N ILE A 429 -14.06 6.60 6.87
CA ILE A 429 -15.39 6.63 6.23
C ILE A 429 -15.40 5.68 5.02
N SER A 430 -15.87 4.45 5.20
CA SER A 430 -16.09 3.53 4.08
C SER A 430 -17.42 3.88 3.41
N ILE A 431 -17.34 4.56 2.27
CA ILE A 431 -18.50 4.93 1.46
C ILE A 431 -18.45 4.04 0.21
N PRO A 432 -19.36 3.07 0.09
CA PRO A 432 -19.49 2.33 -1.16
C PRO A 432 -19.97 3.27 -2.28
N GLU A 433 -19.55 3.02 -3.52
CA GLU A 433 -20.13 3.61 -4.73
C GLU A 433 -19.86 5.10 -4.97
N ILE A 434 -18.74 5.65 -4.48
CA ILE A 434 -18.33 7.01 -4.88
C ILE A 434 -17.87 6.97 -6.34
N GLU A 435 -18.41 7.81 -7.21
CA GLU A 435 -17.97 7.90 -8.61
C GLU A 435 -17.02 9.07 -8.83
N ARG A 436 -17.17 10.14 -8.04
CA ARG A 436 -16.34 11.34 -8.18
C ARG A 436 -15.86 11.86 -6.84
N VAL A 437 -14.56 12.17 -6.77
CA VAL A 437 -13.97 12.97 -5.71
C VAL A 437 -13.57 14.31 -6.30
N ILE A 438 -14.02 15.41 -5.68
CA ILE A 438 -13.58 16.76 -6.02
C ILE A 438 -12.90 17.36 -4.79
N GLU A 439 -11.69 17.86 -4.95
CA GLU A 439 -11.00 18.57 -3.88
C GLU A 439 -10.89 20.05 -4.21
N VAL A 440 -11.33 20.90 -3.28
CA VAL A 440 -11.48 22.34 -3.54
C VAL A 440 -10.76 23.23 -2.52
N SER A 441 -10.36 22.67 -1.39
CA SER A 441 -9.58 23.37 -0.36
C SER A 441 -8.68 22.40 0.37
N PHE A 442 -7.47 22.85 0.67
CA PHE A 442 -6.39 22.04 1.17
C PHE A 442 -5.64 22.78 2.27
N LEU A 443 -5.30 22.08 3.33
CA LEU A 443 -4.34 22.53 4.32
C LEU A 443 -3.16 21.56 4.29
N TYR A 444 -1.99 22.05 3.87
CA TYR A 444 -0.74 21.28 3.70
C TYR A 444 -0.77 20.23 2.56
N GLY A 445 0.37 19.57 2.32
CA GLY A 445 0.57 18.63 1.19
C GLY A 445 0.68 17.17 1.62
N SER A 446 -0.27 16.65 2.41
CA SER A 446 -0.21 15.25 2.89
C SER A 446 -0.47 14.27 1.74
N ARG A 447 0.58 13.57 1.31
CA ARG A 447 0.51 12.53 0.27
C ARG A 447 -0.35 11.33 0.70
N MET A 448 -0.39 11.06 1.99
CA MET A 448 -1.14 9.94 2.54
C MET A 448 -2.65 10.19 2.43
N GLN A 449 -3.12 11.40 2.71
CA GLN A 449 -4.52 11.78 2.54
C GLN A 449 -4.94 11.66 1.07
N GLU A 450 -4.11 12.16 0.15
CA GLU A 450 -4.35 12.02 -1.29
C GLU A 450 -4.51 10.53 -1.70
N SER A 451 -3.60 9.67 -1.23
CA SER A 451 -3.67 8.21 -1.45
C SER A 451 -4.93 7.56 -0.90
N GLN A 452 -5.41 8.04 0.25
CA GLN A 452 -6.65 7.56 0.86
C GLN A 452 -7.87 8.01 0.06
N ARG A 453 -7.89 9.26 -0.46
CA ARG A 453 -8.99 9.83 -1.25
C ARG A 453 -9.16 9.09 -2.57
N PHE A 454 -8.12 9.00 -3.40
CA PHE A 454 -8.24 8.30 -4.69
C PHE A 454 -8.37 6.79 -4.53
N GLY A 455 -7.77 6.21 -3.47
CA GLY A 455 -7.89 4.79 -3.20
C GLY A 455 -9.33 4.33 -2.93
N ARG A 456 -10.23 5.23 -2.56
CA ARG A 456 -11.67 4.95 -2.38
C ARG A 456 -12.42 4.88 -3.71
N LEU A 457 -12.06 5.73 -4.66
CA LEU A 457 -12.61 5.73 -6.03
C LEU A 457 -12.27 4.46 -6.81
N MET A 458 -11.20 3.78 -6.43
CA MET A 458 -10.72 2.58 -7.12
C MET A 458 -11.69 1.39 -7.04
N HIS A 459 -12.68 1.42 -6.13
CA HIS A 459 -13.61 0.31 -5.84
C HIS A 459 -15.05 0.61 -6.22
N THR A 460 -15.26 1.63 -7.03
CA THR A 460 -16.56 2.02 -7.54
C THR A 460 -17.16 0.88 -8.36
N LYS A 461 -18.34 0.44 -7.95
CA LYS A 461 -19.14 -0.57 -8.67
C LYS A 461 -20.06 0.04 -9.74
N GLY A 462 -20.17 1.37 -9.76
CA GLY A 462 -20.94 2.10 -10.77
C GLY A 462 -20.38 1.89 -12.17
N GLU A 463 -21.21 2.13 -13.18
CA GLU A 463 -20.82 2.02 -14.59
C GLU A 463 -19.87 3.15 -15.00
N ALA A 464 -20.00 4.33 -14.38
CA ALA A 464 -19.15 5.47 -14.67
C ALA A 464 -17.67 5.20 -14.37
N GLU A 465 -16.80 5.79 -15.18
CA GLU A 465 -15.37 5.82 -14.87
C GLU A 465 -15.13 6.75 -13.67
N PRO A 466 -14.41 6.28 -12.64
CA PRO A 466 -14.16 7.11 -11.48
C PRO A 466 -13.33 8.35 -11.84
N GLU A 467 -13.68 9.49 -11.26
CA GLU A 467 -12.97 10.75 -11.50
C GLU A 467 -12.43 11.34 -10.19
N HIS A 468 -11.13 11.63 -10.16
CA HIS A 468 -10.50 12.39 -9.09
C HIS A 468 -10.09 13.76 -9.62
N ILE A 469 -10.78 14.80 -9.16
CA ILE A 469 -10.63 16.16 -9.64
C ILE A 469 -10.10 17.05 -8.52
N ILE A 470 -9.08 17.84 -8.82
CA ILE A 470 -8.47 18.77 -7.87
C ILE A 470 -8.59 20.18 -8.47
N ILE A 471 -9.20 21.10 -7.74
CA ILE A 471 -9.35 22.51 -8.17
C ILE A 471 -8.44 23.37 -7.29
N MET A 472 -7.36 23.90 -7.88
CA MET A 472 -6.34 24.68 -7.19
C MET A 472 -6.29 26.10 -7.76
N THR A 473 -6.01 27.09 -6.92
CA THR A 473 -5.53 28.37 -7.44
C THR A 473 -4.09 28.25 -7.94
N GLN A 474 -3.63 29.22 -8.73
CA GLN A 474 -2.22 29.28 -9.17
C GLN A 474 -1.25 29.24 -7.97
N GLU A 475 -1.56 29.97 -6.90
CA GLU A 475 -0.76 30.02 -5.66
C GLU A 475 -0.75 28.67 -4.94
N GLU A 476 -1.92 28.04 -4.80
CA GLU A 476 -2.04 26.72 -4.18
C GLU A 476 -1.30 25.64 -4.97
N TYR A 477 -1.34 25.69 -6.30
CA TYR A 477 -0.60 24.76 -7.13
C TYR A 477 0.91 24.87 -6.90
N GLN A 478 1.44 26.09 -6.80
CA GLN A 478 2.86 26.29 -6.51
C GLN A 478 3.26 25.81 -5.12
N LEU A 479 2.42 26.04 -4.11
CA LEU A 479 2.69 25.67 -2.72
C LEU A 479 2.51 24.17 -2.43
N TYR A 480 1.49 23.56 -3.05
CA TYR A 480 1.00 22.24 -2.66
C TYR A 480 1.15 21.15 -3.73
N ASN A 481 1.82 21.39 -4.87
CA ASN A 481 2.02 20.38 -5.92
C ASN A 481 2.60 19.04 -5.44
N LYS A 482 3.36 19.03 -4.35
CA LYS A 482 3.92 17.81 -3.74
C LYS A 482 2.86 16.79 -3.35
N ARG A 483 1.60 17.20 -3.14
CA ARG A 483 0.47 16.30 -2.89
C ARG A 483 0.20 15.39 -4.10
N LEU A 484 0.33 15.95 -5.30
CA LEU A 484 0.07 15.26 -6.57
C LEU A 484 1.07 14.13 -6.80
N TYR A 485 2.21 14.17 -6.11
CA TYR A 485 3.18 13.09 -6.18
C TYR A 485 2.52 11.78 -5.75
N ALA A 486 1.68 11.75 -4.72
CA ALA A 486 0.98 10.53 -4.27
C ALA A 486 0.28 9.74 -5.40
N ILE A 487 -0.21 10.45 -6.42
CA ILE A 487 -0.84 9.88 -7.61
C ILE A 487 0.24 9.42 -8.60
N THR A 488 1.24 10.26 -8.90
CA THR A 488 2.30 9.94 -9.87
C THR A 488 3.31 8.89 -9.38
N GLU A 489 3.59 8.76 -8.06
CA GLU A 489 4.47 7.70 -7.53
C GLU A 489 3.91 6.31 -7.80
N ARG A 490 2.60 6.22 -8.00
CA ARG A 490 1.88 4.97 -8.30
C ARG A 490 1.76 4.70 -9.81
N GLY A 491 2.37 5.53 -10.66
CA GLY A 491 2.32 5.40 -12.12
C GLY A 491 1.09 6.02 -12.79
N PHE A 492 0.22 6.70 -12.04
CA PHE A 492 -0.98 7.30 -12.62
C PHE A 492 -0.68 8.63 -13.33
N HIS A 493 -1.35 8.85 -14.46
CA HIS A 493 -1.26 10.08 -15.23
C HIS A 493 -2.22 11.14 -14.67
N ILE A 494 -1.75 12.38 -14.60
CA ILE A 494 -2.54 13.55 -14.19
C ILE A 494 -2.63 14.52 -15.35
N GLU A 495 -3.85 14.85 -15.76
CA GLU A 495 -4.13 15.90 -16.73
C GLU A 495 -4.19 17.25 -16.00
N VAL A 496 -3.30 18.19 -16.36
CA VAL A 496 -3.28 19.54 -15.77
C VAL A 496 -3.86 20.54 -16.77
N ILE A 497 -4.93 21.22 -16.36
CA ILE A 497 -5.74 22.10 -17.20
C ILE A 497 -5.74 23.50 -16.56
N VAL A 498 -5.24 24.50 -17.27
CA VAL A 498 -5.27 25.90 -16.84
C VAL A 498 -6.53 26.55 -17.42
N VAL A 499 -7.40 27.09 -16.57
CA VAL A 499 -8.73 27.61 -16.93
C VAL A 499 -8.91 29.06 -16.52
#